data_AF-A0ABD7LRD3-F1
#
_entry.id   AF-A0ABD7LRD3-F1
#
_cell.length_a   1.000
_cell.length_b   1.000
_cell.length_c   1.000
_cell.angle_alpha   90.00
_cell.angle_beta   90.00
_cell.angle_gamma   90.00
#
_symmetry.space_group_name_H-M   'P 1'
#
loop_
_entity.id
_entity.type
_entity.pdbx_description
1 polymer ?
#
loop_
_entity_poly.entity_id
_entity_poly.type
_entity_poly.pdbx_seq_one_letter_code
_entity_poly.pdbx_strand_id
1 'polypeptide(L)'
;MEENGVEIERLQRELVDSKLLDTDKISRSRIAMVYNVPEHFIGNNQSSYSSQEQLNMEFLTYNLVPTVNQYEAELNKKTLSRAEKAKGYRYKFNIASLLRADTQARGQFYQIMRRGGAYSANDVRRFEDLQPINKTGMDDYHISGDLYPIDMDPTLRKTTSSKSVAENG
;
A
#
# COMPACT_ATOMS: atom_id res chain seq x y z
N MET A 1 -20.47 -18.23 77.16
CA MET A 1 -21.38 -17.64 76.16
C MET A 1 -20.78 -16.27 75.89
N GLU A 2 -20.17 -15.95 74.76
CA GLU A 2 -20.29 -16.29 73.34
C GLU A 2 -19.03 -15.65 72.70
N GLU A 3 -18.42 -16.03 71.60
CA GLU A 3 -18.60 -17.08 70.60
C GLU A 3 -17.23 -17.21 69.90
N ASN A 4 -16.93 -18.40 69.40
CA ASN A 4 -15.66 -18.77 68.79
C ASN A 4 -15.29 -17.91 67.56
N GLY A 5 -14.03 -17.48 67.52
CA GLY A 5 -13.15 -17.82 66.40
C GLY A 5 -13.62 -17.46 64.98
N VAL A 6 -14.14 -16.25 64.76
CA VAL A 6 -14.27 -15.73 63.39
C VAL A 6 -12.98 -15.00 63.04
N GLU A 7 -12.02 -15.71 62.42
CA GLU A 7 -10.96 -15.03 61.67
C GLU A 7 -11.62 -14.26 60.53
N ILE A 8 -11.64 -12.93 60.66
CA ILE A 8 -12.13 -12.05 59.60
C ILE A 8 -11.06 -12.06 58.51
N GLU A 9 -11.22 -12.97 57.56
CA GLU A 9 -10.44 -12.98 56.34
C GLU A 9 -10.75 -11.67 55.59
N ARG A 10 -9.84 -10.69 55.69
CA ARG A 10 -9.97 -9.44 54.95
C ARG A 10 -9.88 -9.79 53.47
N LEU A 11 -11.03 -9.77 52.79
CA LEU A 11 -11.12 -9.88 51.35
C LEU A 11 -10.12 -8.87 50.74
N GLN A 12 -9.01 -9.36 50.21
CA GLN A 12 -8.07 -8.52 49.48
C GLN A 12 -8.76 -8.10 48.19
N ARG A 13 -9.43 -6.96 48.23
CA ARG A 13 -9.99 -6.34 47.05
C ARG A 13 -8.80 -5.80 46.25
N GLU A 14 -8.36 -6.52 45.22
CA GLU A 14 -7.49 -5.91 44.22
C GLU A 14 -8.22 -4.69 43.67
N LEU A 15 -7.62 -3.51 43.83
CA LEU A 15 -8.25 -2.23 43.51
C LEU A 15 -8.32 -1.98 41.99
N VAL A 16 -7.77 -2.89 41.19
CA VAL A 16 -7.77 -2.86 39.73
C VAL A 16 -8.41 -4.15 39.24
N ASP A 17 -9.73 -4.13 39.06
CA ASP A 17 -10.45 -5.25 38.47
C ASP A 17 -10.04 -5.39 37.00
N SER A 18 -9.35 -6.48 36.66
CA SER A 18 -8.94 -6.79 35.28
C SER A 18 -10.11 -6.75 34.30
N LYS A 19 -11.33 -7.05 34.77
CA LYS A 19 -12.57 -7.00 33.97
C LYS A 19 -12.96 -5.58 33.56
N LEU A 20 -12.61 -4.56 34.35
CA LEU A 20 -12.89 -3.17 34.00
C LEU A 20 -12.01 -2.72 32.83
N LEU A 21 -10.73 -3.10 32.84
CA LEU A 21 -9.79 -2.81 31.75
C LEU A 21 -10.22 -3.51 30.45
N ASP A 22 -10.72 -4.74 30.53
CA ASP A 22 -11.25 -5.45 29.36
C ASP A 22 -12.53 -4.81 28.81
N THR A 23 -13.38 -4.29 29.68
CA THR A 23 -14.58 -3.53 29.28
C THR A 23 -14.23 -2.23 28.56
N ASP A 24 -13.19 -1.52 29.01
CA ASP A 24 -12.68 -0.32 28.34
C ASP A 24 -12.13 -0.66 26.95
N LYS A 25 -11.33 -1.73 26.83
CA LYS A 25 -10.81 -2.20 25.52
C LYS A 25 -11.93 -2.54 24.54
N ILE A 26 -12.95 -3.27 24.98
CA ILE A 26 -14.10 -3.61 24.13
C ILE A 26 -14.83 -2.34 23.68
N SER A 27 -14.98 -1.36 24.57
CA SER A 27 -15.64 -0.09 24.24
C SER A 27 -14.84 0.71 23.20
N ARG A 28 -13.52 0.79 23.35
CA ARG A 28 -12.62 1.40 22.37
C ARG A 28 -12.69 0.70 21.02
N SER A 29 -12.68 -0.63 21.00
CA SER A 29 -12.82 -1.47 19.80
C SER A 29 -14.14 -1.18 19.07
N ARG A 30 -15.26 -1.10 19.80
CA ARG A 30 -16.57 -0.76 19.22
C ARG A 30 -16.58 0.62 18.58
N ILE A 31 -15.97 1.61 19.22
CA ILE A 31 -15.85 2.97 18.65
C ILE A 31 -15.02 2.94 17.36
N ALA A 32 -13.89 2.22 17.38
CA ALA A 32 -13.01 2.03 16.23
C ALA A 32 -13.78 1.44 15.02
N MET A 33 -14.60 0.41 15.26
CA MET A 33 -15.45 -0.22 14.25
C MET A 33 -16.46 0.75 13.63
N VAL A 34 -17.11 1.60 14.43
CA VAL A 34 -18.08 2.58 13.92
C VAL A 34 -17.44 3.55 12.93
N TYR A 35 -16.20 3.97 13.18
CA TYR A 35 -15.45 4.87 12.29
C TYR A 35 -14.65 4.14 11.21
N ASN A 36 -14.73 2.80 11.14
CA ASN A 36 -13.91 1.97 10.26
C ASN A 36 -12.40 2.25 10.42
N VAL A 37 -11.97 2.59 11.64
CA VAL A 37 -10.56 2.84 11.97
C VAL A 37 -9.99 1.59 12.66
N PRO A 38 -8.85 1.04 12.21
CA PRO A 38 -8.21 -0.08 12.87
C PRO A 38 -7.79 0.24 14.31
N GLU A 39 -7.90 -0.76 15.19
CA GLU A 39 -7.56 -0.62 16.61
C GLU A 39 -6.08 -0.25 16.86
N HIS A 40 -5.20 -0.62 15.93
CA HIS A 40 -3.78 -0.32 16.01
C HIS A 40 -3.48 1.18 15.93
N PHE A 41 -4.33 1.98 15.29
CA PHE A 41 -4.19 3.44 15.25
C PHE A 41 -4.61 4.10 16.56
N ILE A 42 -5.38 3.40 17.39
CA ILE A 42 -5.95 3.90 18.65
C ILE A 42 -5.11 3.44 19.85
N GLY A 43 -3.96 2.81 19.60
CA GLY A 43 -2.98 2.43 20.61
C GLY A 43 -3.27 1.10 21.33
N ASN A 44 -4.20 0.28 20.83
CA ASN A 44 -4.49 -1.05 21.37
C ASN A 44 -3.57 -2.12 20.75
N ASN A 45 -2.24 -1.94 20.83
CA ASN A 45 -1.30 -2.77 20.06
C ASN A 45 -0.59 -3.85 20.85
N GLN A 46 -0.82 -5.11 20.44
CA GLN A 46 0.01 -6.31 20.68
C GLN A 46 0.30 -7.02 19.34
N SER A 47 0.58 -6.24 18.29
CA SER A 47 0.76 -6.76 16.93
C SER A 47 2.17 -6.50 16.42
N SER A 48 2.77 -7.51 15.78
CA SER A 48 4.10 -7.41 15.18
C SER A 48 4.14 -6.41 14.00
N TYR A 49 5.30 -5.79 13.77
CA TYR A 49 5.49 -4.77 12.72
C TYR A 49 5.07 -5.23 11.30
N SER A 50 5.31 -6.48 10.92
CA SER A 50 4.90 -7.01 9.61
C SER A 50 3.37 -7.07 9.44
N SER A 51 2.65 -7.36 10.53
CA SER A 51 1.19 -7.33 10.53
C SER A 51 0.67 -5.89 10.46
N GLN A 52 1.41 -4.94 11.02
CA GLN A 52 1.04 -3.53 11.03
C GLN A 52 1.03 -2.91 9.63
N GLU A 53 2.00 -3.25 8.78
CA GLU A 53 2.06 -2.76 7.39
C GLU A 53 0.87 -3.27 6.57
N GLN A 54 0.53 -4.56 6.74
CA GLN A 54 -0.63 -5.15 6.09
C GLN A 54 -1.94 -4.53 6.57
N LEU A 55 -2.09 -4.29 7.87
CA LEU A 55 -3.26 -3.63 8.44
C LEU A 55 -3.37 -2.16 8.01
N ASN A 56 -2.24 -1.48 7.81
CA ASN A 56 -2.22 -0.13 7.26
C ASN A 56 -2.67 -0.13 5.79
N MET A 57 -2.20 -1.08 4.98
CA MET A 57 -2.66 -1.25 3.59
C MET A 57 -4.16 -1.55 3.51
N GLU A 58 -4.66 -2.40 4.42
CA GLU A 58 -6.08 -2.74 4.52
C GLU A 58 -6.92 -1.49 4.83
N PHE A 59 -6.49 -0.67 5.79
CA PHE A 59 -7.14 0.60 6.11
C PHE A 59 -7.19 1.56 4.92
N LEU A 60 -6.09 1.71 4.20
CA LEU A 60 -6.04 2.57 3.02
C LEU A 60 -7.04 2.11 1.96
N THR A 61 -7.10 0.80 1.72
CA THR A 61 -7.92 0.21 0.68
C THR A 61 -9.41 0.32 0.99
N TYR A 62 -9.81 0.01 2.23
CA TYR A 62 -11.22 -0.10 2.59
C TYR A 62 -11.84 1.15 3.21
N ASN A 63 -11.04 2.07 3.77
CA ASN A 63 -11.53 3.30 4.37
C ASN A 63 -11.15 4.53 3.53
N LEU A 64 -9.85 4.75 3.36
CA LEU A 64 -9.36 6.02 2.81
C LEU A 64 -9.69 6.19 1.33
N VAL A 65 -9.46 5.16 0.50
CA VAL A 65 -9.70 5.23 -0.95
C VAL A 65 -11.16 5.53 -1.29
N PRO A 66 -12.17 4.84 -0.71
CA PRO A 66 -13.58 5.20 -0.93
C PRO A 66 -13.92 6.64 -0.55
N THR A 67 -13.45 7.10 0.61
CA THR A 67 -13.68 8.47 1.08
C THR A 67 -13.05 9.51 0.17
N VAL A 68 -11.80 9.30 -0.25
CA VAL A 68 -11.10 10.20 -1.19
C VAL A 68 -11.83 10.22 -2.54
N ASN A 69 -12.23 9.06 -3.08
CA ASN A 69 -12.98 8.99 -4.32
C ASN A 69 -14.31 9.73 -4.25
N GLN A 70 -15.00 9.67 -3.10
CA GLN A 70 -16.22 10.44 -2.87
C GLN A 70 -15.95 11.94 -2.95
N TYR A 71 -14.88 12.42 -2.31
CA TYR A 71 -14.47 13.82 -2.42
C TYR A 71 -14.06 14.21 -3.84
N GLU A 72 -13.31 13.38 -4.56
CA GLU A 72 -12.99 13.62 -5.98
C GLU A 72 -14.24 13.77 -6.83
N ALA A 73 -15.20 12.86 -6.67
CA ALA A 73 -16.46 12.90 -7.41
C ALA A 73 -17.25 14.18 -7.10
N GLU A 74 -17.29 14.60 -5.84
CA GLU A 74 -17.98 15.82 -5.43
C GLU A 74 -17.30 17.08 -5.98
N LEU A 75 -15.98 17.18 -5.87
CA LEU A 75 -15.19 18.30 -6.41
C LEU A 75 -15.33 18.38 -7.93
N ASN A 76 -15.23 17.24 -8.63
CA ASN A 76 -15.44 17.18 -10.07
C ASN A 76 -16.85 17.60 -10.46
N LYS A 77 -17.85 17.27 -9.64
CA LYS A 77 -19.24 17.63 -9.91
C LYS A 77 -19.50 19.12 -9.70
N LYS A 78 -19.07 19.68 -8.56
CA LYS A 78 -19.45 21.03 -8.10
C LYS A 78 -18.50 22.15 -8.55
N THR A 79 -17.21 21.88 -8.69
CA THR A 79 -16.20 22.92 -8.89
C THR A 79 -15.91 23.21 -10.36
N LEU A 80 -15.93 22.19 -11.22
CA LEU A 80 -15.58 22.35 -12.65
C LEU A 80 -16.74 22.92 -13.47
N SER A 81 -16.45 23.94 -14.28
CA SER A 81 -17.36 24.47 -15.29
C SER A 81 -17.61 23.46 -16.41
N ARG A 82 -18.75 23.59 -17.13
CA ARG A 82 -19.07 22.73 -18.29
C ARG A 82 -17.99 22.80 -19.37
N ALA A 83 -17.38 23.97 -19.57
CA ALA A 83 -16.31 24.16 -20.54
C ALA A 83 -15.02 23.43 -20.14
N GLU A 84 -14.69 23.38 -18.85
CA GLU A 84 -13.51 22.68 -18.34
C GLU A 84 -13.69 21.16 -18.37
N LYS A 85 -14.91 20.68 -18.05
CA LYS A 85 -15.27 19.27 -18.20
C LYS A 85 -15.18 18.82 -19.66
N ALA A 86 -15.65 19.63 -20.61
CA ALA A 86 -15.55 19.34 -22.03
C ALA A 86 -14.09 19.27 -22.54
N LYS A 87 -13.18 20.00 -21.90
CA LYS A 87 -11.73 19.94 -22.15
C LYS A 87 -11.03 18.77 -21.43
N GLY A 88 -11.75 17.95 -20.66
CA GLY A 88 -11.22 16.78 -19.98
C GLY A 88 -10.48 17.08 -18.67
N TYR A 89 -10.62 18.28 -18.09
CA TYR A 89 -10.05 18.57 -16.78
C TYR A 89 -10.79 17.77 -15.69
N ARG A 90 -10.02 17.22 -14.75
CA ARG A 90 -10.54 16.55 -13.55
C ARG A 90 -9.62 16.79 -12.36
N TYR A 91 -10.22 16.94 -11.19
CA TYR A 91 -9.54 16.81 -9.91
C TYR A 91 -9.32 15.33 -9.61
N LYS A 92 -8.07 14.97 -9.31
CA LYS A 92 -7.68 13.64 -8.86
C LYS A 92 -6.64 13.81 -7.76
N PHE A 93 -6.91 13.25 -6.58
CA PHE A 93 -5.94 13.15 -5.52
C PHE A 93 -4.92 12.08 -5.86
N ASN A 94 -3.64 12.41 -5.65
CA ASN A 94 -2.56 11.47 -5.89
C ASN A 94 -2.38 10.56 -4.66
N ILE A 95 -3.14 9.45 -4.60
CA ILE A 95 -2.99 8.44 -3.53
C ILE A 95 -1.70 7.62 -3.70
N ALA A 96 -1.02 7.69 -4.85
CA ALA A 96 0.27 7.03 -5.04
C ALA A 96 1.36 7.59 -4.12
N SER A 97 1.15 8.76 -3.50
CA SER A 97 2.01 9.26 -2.42
C SER A 97 1.95 8.44 -1.14
N LEU A 98 0.87 7.67 -0.90
CA LEU A 98 0.81 6.72 0.21
C LEU A 98 1.64 5.48 -0.09
N LEU A 99 1.60 4.99 -1.33
CA LEU A 99 2.53 3.97 -1.79
C LEU A 99 3.98 4.47 -1.86
N ARG A 100 4.21 5.79 -1.97
CA ARG A 100 5.55 6.40 -1.85
C ARG A 100 6.16 6.20 -0.47
N ALA A 101 5.36 5.99 0.58
CA ALA A 101 5.88 5.59 1.89
C ALA A 101 6.51 4.18 1.85
N ASP A 102 5.98 3.28 1.01
CA ASP A 102 6.58 1.98 0.71
C ASP A 102 7.36 2.03 -0.61
N THR A 103 8.58 2.57 -0.53
CA THR A 103 9.46 2.68 -1.70
C THR A 103 9.80 1.33 -2.32
N GLN A 104 9.72 0.24 -1.55
CA GLN A 104 10.07 -1.11 -2.01
C GLN A 104 8.94 -1.69 -2.88
N ALA A 105 7.70 -1.70 -2.40
CA ALA A 105 6.56 -2.16 -3.19
C ALA A 105 6.39 -1.31 -4.46
N ARG A 106 6.61 0.01 -4.35
CA ARG A 106 6.56 0.92 -5.50
C ARG A 106 7.63 0.59 -6.55
N GLY A 107 8.87 0.33 -6.12
CA GLY A 107 9.95 -0.08 -7.01
C GLY A 107 9.65 -1.40 -7.72
N GLN A 108 9.13 -2.39 -6.98
CA GLN A 108 8.74 -3.69 -7.54
C GLN A 108 7.60 -3.57 -8.54
N PHE A 109 6.55 -2.78 -8.24
CA PHE A 109 5.44 -2.54 -9.16
C PHE A 109 5.93 -2.00 -10.51
N TYR A 110 6.70 -0.91 -10.51
CA TYR A 110 7.21 -0.34 -11.75
C TYR A 110 8.20 -1.27 -12.47
N GLN A 111 8.99 -2.04 -11.72
CA GLN A 111 9.88 -3.05 -12.31
C GLN A 111 9.09 -4.14 -13.04
N ILE A 112 8.02 -4.67 -12.43
CA ILE A 112 7.16 -5.68 -13.05
C ILE A 112 6.48 -5.11 -14.30
N MET A 113 5.89 -3.92 -14.20
CA MET A 113 5.17 -3.29 -15.30
C MET A 113 6.09 -2.92 -16.47
N ARG A 114 7.30 -2.42 -16.19
CA ARG A 114 8.29 -2.09 -17.22
C ARG A 114 8.93 -3.34 -17.82
N ARG A 115 9.11 -4.42 -17.05
CA ARG A 115 9.59 -5.71 -17.60
C ARG A 115 8.52 -6.41 -18.43
N GLY A 116 7.25 -6.22 -18.12
CA GLY A 116 6.11 -6.75 -18.86
C GLY A 116 5.71 -5.94 -20.10
N GLY A 117 6.40 -4.83 -20.40
CA GLY A 117 6.08 -3.98 -21.55
C GLY A 117 4.78 -3.17 -21.42
N ALA A 118 4.22 -3.04 -20.21
CA ALA A 118 2.99 -2.28 -19.99
C ALA A 118 3.22 -0.77 -19.89
N TYR A 119 4.40 -0.33 -19.42
CA TYR A 119 4.75 1.09 -19.23
C TYR A 119 6.10 1.45 -19.85
N SER A 120 6.15 2.61 -20.49
CA SER A 120 7.38 3.30 -20.90
C SER A 120 8.02 4.04 -19.72
N ALA A 121 9.26 4.53 -19.88
CA ALA A 121 9.91 5.32 -18.83
C ALA A 121 9.18 6.65 -18.58
N ASN A 122 8.64 7.28 -19.62
CA ASN A 122 7.84 8.50 -19.50
C ASN A 122 6.46 8.25 -18.87
N ASP A 123 5.85 7.09 -19.08
CA ASP A 123 4.62 6.71 -18.36
C ASP A 123 4.85 6.67 -16.85
N VAL A 124 5.94 6.04 -16.40
CA VAL A 124 6.32 6.00 -14.98
C VAL A 124 6.55 7.41 -14.43
N ARG A 125 7.22 8.30 -15.17
CA ARG A 125 7.42 9.69 -14.77
C ARG A 125 6.09 10.43 -14.63
N ARG A 126 5.17 10.23 -15.56
CA ARG A 126 3.82 10.82 -15.53
C ARG A 126 3.02 10.33 -14.33
N PHE A 127 3.13 9.06 -13.93
CA PHE A 127 2.49 8.55 -12.72
C PHE A 127 3.10 9.12 -11.43
N GLU A 128 4.39 9.42 -11.44
CA GLU A 128 5.10 10.07 -10.34
C GLU A 128 4.95 11.60 -10.30
N ASP A 129 4.14 12.18 -11.19
CA ASP A 129 3.97 13.63 -11.35
C ASP A 129 5.29 14.34 -11.73
N LEU A 130 6.21 13.61 -12.37
CA LEU A 130 7.47 14.12 -12.88
C LEU A 130 7.30 14.54 -14.35
N GLN A 131 8.03 15.59 -14.74
CA GLN A 131 8.06 16.02 -16.13
C GLN A 131 8.62 14.90 -17.04
N PRO A 132 7.99 14.64 -18.19
CA PRO A 132 8.49 13.69 -19.17
C PRO A 132 9.82 14.18 -19.74
N ILE A 133 10.69 13.24 -20.11
CA ILE A 133 11.96 13.53 -20.74
C ILE A 133 11.81 13.27 -22.24
N ASN A 134 11.94 14.31 -23.05
CA ASN A 134 11.98 14.21 -24.51
C ASN A 134 13.36 13.74 -24.96
N LYS A 135 13.67 12.46 -24.73
CA LYS A 135 14.89 11.80 -25.22
C LYS A 135 14.50 10.50 -25.92
N THR A 136 15.18 10.20 -27.03
CA THR A 136 15.02 8.95 -27.77
C THR A 136 15.12 7.74 -26.82
N GLY A 137 14.13 6.85 -26.87
CA GLY A 137 14.06 5.66 -26.03
C GLY A 137 13.30 5.80 -24.71
N MET A 138 12.80 6.99 -24.36
CA MET A 138 12.02 7.19 -23.12
C MET A 138 10.54 6.77 -23.26
N ASP A 139 10.01 6.81 -24.48
CA ASP A 139 8.64 6.37 -24.82
C ASP A 139 8.61 4.93 -25.35
N ASP A 140 9.77 4.28 -25.46
CA ASP A 140 9.87 2.92 -25.97
C ASP A 140 9.40 1.91 -24.92
N TYR A 141 8.55 0.98 -25.35
CA TYR A 141 8.11 -0.15 -24.53
C TYR A 141 9.15 -1.27 -24.61
N HIS A 142 9.68 -1.67 -23.47
CA HIS A 142 10.64 -2.76 -23.36
C HIS A 142 9.98 -3.99 -22.74
N ILE A 143 10.36 -5.18 -23.20
CA ILE A 143 9.97 -6.45 -22.58
C ILE A 143 11.23 -7.20 -22.14
N SER A 144 11.18 -7.84 -20.98
CA SER A 144 12.27 -8.65 -20.45
C SER A 144 12.41 -9.94 -21.26
N GLY A 145 13.48 -10.09 -22.03
CA GLY A 145 13.79 -11.31 -22.79
C GLY A 145 14.47 -12.42 -21.97
N ASP A 146 14.06 -12.57 -20.70
CA ASP A 146 14.69 -13.50 -19.74
C ASP A 146 14.03 -14.90 -19.76
N LEU A 147 12.78 -14.99 -20.23
CA LEU A 147 12.03 -16.23 -20.31
C LEU A 147 12.00 -16.74 -21.75
N TYR A 148 12.69 -17.84 -22.00
CA TYR A 148 12.71 -18.54 -23.28
C TYR A 148 11.83 -19.80 -23.23
N PRO A 149 11.17 -20.20 -24.34
CA PRO A 149 10.48 -21.49 -24.43
C PRO A 149 11.46 -22.64 -24.14
N ILE A 150 10.97 -23.70 -23.47
CA ILE A 150 11.82 -24.86 -23.15
C ILE A 150 12.35 -25.57 -24.40
N ASP A 151 11.54 -25.59 -25.46
CA ASP A 151 11.85 -26.18 -26.77
C ASP A 151 12.69 -25.26 -27.66
N MET A 152 12.99 -24.04 -27.21
CA MET A 152 13.81 -23.10 -27.97
C MET A 152 15.28 -23.53 -27.90
N ASP A 153 15.88 -23.62 -29.09
CA ASP A 153 17.27 -23.97 -29.26
C ASP A 153 18.18 -23.08 -28.37
N PRO A 154 19.05 -23.67 -27.53
CA PRO A 154 19.91 -22.93 -26.60
C PRO A 154 20.81 -21.88 -27.25
N THR A 155 21.11 -22.00 -28.55
CA THR A 155 21.97 -21.05 -29.29
C THR A 155 21.25 -19.74 -29.65
N LEU A 156 19.91 -19.74 -29.65
CA LEU A 156 19.09 -18.56 -29.90
C LEU A 156 18.81 -17.76 -28.62
N ARG A 157 19.22 -18.29 -27.46
CA ARG A 157 19.18 -17.55 -26.19
C ARG A 157 20.28 -16.50 -26.24
N LYS A 158 19.97 -15.25 -25.82
CA LYS A 158 20.99 -14.22 -25.67
C LYS A 158 21.87 -14.58 -24.47
N THR A 159 22.85 -15.44 -24.68
CA THR A 159 23.97 -15.59 -23.76
C THR A 159 24.92 -14.43 -24.02
N THR A 160 25.26 -13.70 -22.97
CA THR A 160 26.29 -12.67 -23.02
C THR A 160 27.64 -13.34 -23.28
N SER A 161 28.06 -13.48 -24.56
CA SER A 161 29.45 -13.43 -25.02
C SER A 161 29.59 -13.98 -26.45
N SER A 162 29.42 -13.12 -27.47
CA SER A 162 30.17 -13.29 -28.71
C SER A 162 31.46 -12.46 -28.61
N LYS A 163 32.51 -13.06 -28.06
CA LYS A 163 33.87 -12.60 -28.38
C LYS A 163 34.05 -12.80 -29.88
N SER A 164 34.10 -11.70 -30.63
CA SER A 164 34.47 -11.69 -32.04
C SER A 164 35.81 -12.40 -32.20
N VAL A 165 35.78 -13.57 -32.84
CA VAL A 165 36.98 -14.21 -33.38
C VAL A 165 37.52 -13.23 -34.44
N ALA A 166 38.66 -12.61 -34.15
CA ALA A 166 39.41 -11.86 -35.14
C ALA A 166 40.04 -12.86 -36.10
N GLU A 167 39.54 -12.92 -37.34
CA GLU A 167 40.30 -13.43 -38.47
C GLU A 167 41.53 -12.54 -38.66
N ASN A 168 42.71 -13.13 -38.48
CA ASN A 168 43.96 -12.68 -39.08
C ASN A 168 44.75 -13.94 -39.44
N GLY A 169 44.95 -14.15 -40.74
CA GLY A 169 45.68 -15.27 -41.33
C GLY A 169 45.29 -15.47 -42.78
#